data_AF-A0A928DM04-F1
#
_entry.id   AF-A0A928DM04-F1
#
_cell.length_a   1.000
_cell.length_b   1.000
_cell.length_c   1.000
_cell.angle_alpha   90.00
_cell.angle_beta   90.00
_cell.angle_gamma   90.00
#
_symmetry.space_group_name_H-M   'P 1'
#
loop_
_entity.id
_entity.type
_entity.pdbx_description
1 polymer ?
#
loop_
_entity_poly.entity_id
_entity_poly.type
_entity_poly.pdbx_seq_one_letter_code
_entity_poly.pdbx_strand_id
1 'polypeptide(L)'
;MDVERFGGIARLYGITPAERLAAARVAVVGIGGVGSWAAEALARSGVGTIILLDMDDLCITNTNRQIHALDGNYGRAKVEAMGERLRAINPGVQVEEIMAFYTVSNPGRLFDTRPDVVVDAIDSMRPKAHLIAECYKRGIPLVTCGGAGGRIDAGCISVADLARSGGDNMLSQLRKTLRKEYALPLQDKCPEIGIRCVYSPERPRFPKCDGTVSCEREAGQKGGIGCASGFGSATHITGTFGFMMAGEALNILTQDLA
;
A
#
# COMPACT_ATOMS: atom_id res chain seq x y z
N MET A 1 11.15 6.94 -21.78
CA MET A 1 11.24 7.59 -20.45
C MET A 1 11.71 9.03 -20.65
N ASP A 2 11.08 10.00 -20.00
CA ASP A 2 11.53 11.40 -20.00
C ASP A 2 12.88 11.52 -19.25
N VAL A 3 13.95 11.75 -19.99
CA VAL A 3 15.33 11.73 -19.46
C VAL A 3 15.61 12.93 -18.56
N GLU A 4 14.96 14.07 -18.80
CA GLU A 4 15.15 15.27 -17.97
C GLU A 4 14.52 15.08 -16.59
N ARG A 5 13.29 14.57 -16.53
CA ARG A 5 12.60 14.30 -15.26
C ARG A 5 13.23 13.14 -14.48
N PHE A 6 13.59 12.06 -15.16
CA PHE A 6 13.97 10.80 -14.51
C PHE A 6 15.44 10.42 -14.68
N GLY A 7 16.30 11.34 -15.15
CA GLY A 7 17.74 11.09 -15.24
C GLY A 7 18.38 10.71 -13.90
N GLY A 8 17.83 11.17 -12.78
CA GLY A 8 18.23 10.74 -11.43
C GLY A 8 17.94 9.26 -11.15
N ILE A 9 16.79 8.74 -11.63
CA ILE A 9 16.42 7.32 -11.51
C ILE A 9 17.38 6.46 -12.34
N ALA A 10 17.67 6.87 -13.58
CA ALA A 10 18.61 6.14 -14.44
C ALA A 10 20.04 6.09 -13.86
N ARG A 11 20.51 7.17 -13.18
CA ARG A 11 21.80 7.16 -12.49
C ARG A 11 21.82 6.28 -11.24
N LEU A 12 20.67 6.08 -10.60
CA LEU A 12 20.55 5.29 -9.38
C LEU A 12 20.38 3.79 -9.66
N TYR A 13 19.44 3.44 -10.55
CA TYR A 13 19.09 2.05 -10.87
C TYR A 13 19.78 1.52 -12.13
N GLY A 14 20.36 2.39 -12.96
CA GLY A 14 20.85 2.06 -14.29
C GLY A 14 19.82 2.33 -15.39
N ILE A 15 20.31 2.44 -16.63
CA ILE A 15 19.46 2.76 -17.80
C ILE A 15 18.44 1.65 -18.06
N THR A 16 18.90 0.40 -18.17
CA THR A 16 18.00 -0.74 -18.47
C THR A 16 16.92 -0.94 -17.40
N PRO A 17 17.22 -0.92 -16.08
CA PRO A 17 16.16 -0.98 -15.08
C PRO A 17 15.20 0.20 -15.13
N ALA A 18 15.68 1.42 -15.43
CA ALA A 18 14.80 2.58 -15.58
C ALA A 18 13.88 2.46 -16.81
N GLU A 19 14.34 1.85 -17.91
CA GLU A 19 13.50 1.51 -19.06
C GLU A 19 12.44 0.46 -18.71
N ARG A 20 12.79 -0.55 -17.91
CA ARG A 20 11.82 -1.54 -17.38
C ARG A 20 10.73 -0.84 -16.55
N LEU A 21 11.11 0.06 -15.65
CA LEU A 21 10.14 0.86 -14.87
C LEU A 21 9.21 1.66 -15.79
N ALA A 22 9.75 2.32 -16.81
CA ALA A 22 8.97 3.09 -17.77
C ALA A 22 8.01 2.24 -18.63
N ALA A 23 8.25 0.94 -18.75
CA ALA A 23 7.35 -0.01 -19.42
C ALA A 23 6.37 -0.71 -18.46
N ALA A 24 6.64 -0.67 -17.15
CA ALA A 24 5.91 -1.43 -16.15
C ALA A 24 4.52 -0.84 -15.81
N ARG A 25 3.65 -1.74 -15.35
CA ARG A 25 2.28 -1.49 -14.89
C ARG A 25 2.17 -1.86 -13.42
N VAL A 26 2.01 -0.86 -12.55
CA VAL A 26 1.89 -1.08 -11.11
C VAL A 26 0.50 -0.71 -10.65
N ALA A 27 -0.20 -1.65 -10.00
CA ALA A 27 -1.47 -1.36 -9.37
C ALA A 27 -1.29 -1.00 -7.90
N VAL A 28 -1.97 0.06 -7.45
CA VAL A 28 -2.07 0.45 -6.05
C VAL A 28 -3.52 0.32 -5.62
N VAL A 29 -3.78 -0.60 -4.70
CA VAL A 29 -5.13 -0.91 -4.22
C VAL A 29 -5.33 -0.30 -2.83
N GLY A 30 -6.22 0.68 -2.74
CA GLY A 30 -6.41 1.55 -1.57
C GLY A 30 -5.53 2.80 -1.64
N ILE A 31 -6.12 3.95 -2.00
CA ILE A 31 -5.46 5.25 -2.20
C ILE A 31 -5.61 6.12 -0.93
N GLY A 32 -5.36 5.50 0.23
CA GLY A 32 -5.46 6.13 1.54
C GLY A 32 -4.12 6.65 2.09
N GLY A 33 -3.94 6.54 3.41
CA GLY A 33 -2.75 7.05 4.11
C GLY A 33 -1.43 6.36 3.72
N VAL A 34 -1.47 5.16 3.15
CA VAL A 34 -0.27 4.45 2.69
C VAL A 34 -0.20 4.50 1.16
N GLY A 35 -1.24 4.04 0.48
CA GLY A 35 -1.23 3.90 -0.98
C GLY A 35 -1.10 5.22 -1.75
N SER A 36 -1.58 6.35 -1.21
CA SER A 36 -1.41 7.65 -1.88
C SER A 36 0.08 8.07 -1.98
N TRP A 37 0.88 7.78 -0.95
CA TRP A 37 2.33 8.01 -0.97
C TRP A 37 3.07 6.98 -1.80
N ALA A 38 2.60 5.72 -1.82
CA ALA A 38 3.16 4.71 -2.71
C ALA A 38 2.96 5.10 -4.18
N ALA A 39 1.75 5.53 -4.57
CA ALA A 39 1.44 6.00 -5.91
C ALA A 39 2.29 7.22 -6.31
N GLU A 40 2.44 8.20 -5.40
CA GLU A 40 3.33 9.36 -5.58
C GLU A 40 4.77 8.91 -5.88
N ALA A 41 5.31 8.01 -5.05
CA ALA A 41 6.68 7.53 -5.19
C ALA A 41 6.88 6.76 -6.51
N LEU A 42 5.91 5.93 -6.92
CA LEU A 42 5.96 5.21 -8.20
C LEU A 42 6.01 6.19 -9.39
N ALA A 43 5.17 7.23 -9.40
CA ALA A 43 5.20 8.23 -10.47
C ALA A 43 6.51 9.02 -10.50
N ARG A 44 7.05 9.36 -9.33
CA ARG A 44 8.36 10.03 -9.20
C ARG A 44 9.54 9.14 -9.58
N SER A 45 9.34 7.83 -9.61
CA SER A 45 10.32 6.84 -10.10
C SER A 45 10.19 6.52 -11.58
N GLY A 46 9.27 7.19 -12.30
CA GLY A 46 9.13 7.02 -13.75
C GLY A 46 8.41 5.74 -14.17
N VAL A 47 7.60 5.14 -13.28
CA VAL A 47 6.72 4.00 -13.65
C VAL A 47 5.79 4.43 -14.79
N GLY A 48 5.68 3.58 -15.82
CA GLY A 48 4.95 3.89 -17.05
C GLY A 48 3.43 3.92 -16.90
N THR A 49 2.87 2.91 -16.24
CA THR A 49 1.43 2.84 -15.94
C THR A 49 1.19 2.65 -14.45
N ILE A 50 0.31 3.48 -13.88
CA ILE A 50 -0.14 3.35 -12.49
C ILE A 50 -1.65 3.15 -12.48
N ILE A 51 -2.09 1.99 -11.99
CA ILE A 51 -3.50 1.64 -11.83
C ILE A 51 -3.91 1.98 -10.39
N LEU A 52 -4.88 2.87 -10.24
CA LEU A 52 -5.40 3.32 -8.95
C LEU A 52 -6.76 2.68 -8.71
N LEU A 53 -6.92 1.92 -7.63
CA LEU A 53 -8.19 1.28 -7.28
C LEU A 53 -8.63 1.70 -5.88
N ASP A 54 -9.65 2.55 -5.82
CA ASP A 54 -10.33 3.00 -4.59
C ASP A 54 -11.72 3.55 -4.98
N MET A 55 -12.68 3.50 -4.05
CA MET A 55 -14.03 4.04 -4.24
C MET A 55 -14.33 5.23 -3.32
N ASP A 56 -13.47 5.51 -2.35
CA ASP A 56 -13.71 6.57 -1.37
C ASP A 56 -13.48 7.97 -1.96
N ASP A 57 -14.22 8.92 -1.40
CA ASP A 57 -13.98 10.35 -1.58
C ASP A 57 -13.00 10.91 -0.55
N LEU A 58 -12.43 12.07 -0.86
CA LEU A 58 -11.56 12.82 0.03
C LEU A 58 -12.35 13.47 1.16
N CYS A 59 -11.94 13.20 2.40
CA CYS A 59 -12.50 13.80 3.59
C CYS A 59 -11.48 14.73 4.27
N ILE A 60 -11.94 15.82 4.89
CA ILE A 60 -11.09 16.71 5.69
C ILE A 60 -10.31 15.98 6.79
N THR A 61 -10.88 14.89 7.33
CA THR A 61 -10.25 14.02 8.33
C THR A 61 -9.06 13.21 7.79
N ASN A 62 -8.79 13.26 6.47
CA ASN A 62 -7.65 12.59 5.83
C ASN A 62 -6.37 13.44 5.82
N THR A 63 -6.48 14.74 6.11
CA THR A 63 -5.39 15.74 6.05
C THR A 63 -4.14 15.34 6.83
N ASN A 64 -4.29 14.61 7.95
CA ASN A 64 -3.17 14.20 8.80
C ASN A 64 -2.29 13.09 8.20
N ARG A 65 -2.65 12.50 7.04
CA ARG A 65 -1.98 11.30 6.52
C ARG A 65 -2.06 11.04 5.01
N GLN A 66 -2.89 11.75 4.24
CA GLN A 66 -3.09 11.46 2.80
C GLN A 66 -2.63 12.64 1.96
N ILE A 67 -1.77 12.39 0.96
CA ILE A 67 -1.08 13.47 0.20
C ILE A 67 -2.02 14.36 -0.63
N HIS A 68 -3.19 13.82 -1.00
CA HIS A 68 -4.18 14.46 -1.87
C HIS A 68 -5.29 15.19 -1.08
N ALA A 69 -5.31 15.07 0.25
CA ALA A 69 -6.26 15.73 1.15
C ALA A 69 -5.85 17.20 1.41
N LEU A 70 -6.16 18.06 0.45
CA LEU A 70 -5.86 19.49 0.46
C LEU A 70 -7.16 20.31 0.38
N ASP A 71 -7.12 21.56 0.85
CA ASP A 71 -8.21 22.51 0.63
C ASP A 71 -8.53 22.61 -0.87
N GLY A 72 -9.82 22.58 -1.21
CA GLY A 72 -10.29 22.54 -2.59
C GLY A 72 -10.44 21.13 -3.20
N ASN A 73 -9.92 20.08 -2.55
CA ASN A 73 -10.07 18.70 -3.02
C ASN A 73 -11.09 17.86 -2.24
N TYR A 74 -11.60 18.32 -1.10
CA TYR A 74 -12.55 17.55 -0.30
C TYR A 74 -13.85 17.27 -1.06
N GLY A 75 -14.37 16.04 -0.93
CA GLY A 75 -15.54 15.52 -1.64
C GLY A 75 -15.24 14.98 -3.04
N ARG A 76 -14.02 15.11 -3.56
CA ARG A 76 -13.61 14.50 -4.84
C ARG A 76 -13.22 13.04 -4.64
N ALA A 77 -13.38 12.22 -5.68
CA ALA A 77 -12.91 10.85 -5.66
C ALA A 77 -11.39 10.79 -5.48
N LYS A 78 -10.91 9.93 -4.58
CA LYS A 78 -9.46 9.80 -4.30
C LYS A 78 -8.65 9.43 -5.54
N VAL A 79 -9.17 8.52 -6.38
CA VAL A 79 -8.49 8.07 -7.60
C VAL A 79 -8.33 9.19 -8.62
N GLU A 80 -9.34 10.05 -8.78
CA GLU A 80 -9.29 11.19 -9.71
C GLU A 80 -8.28 12.24 -9.24
N ALA A 81 -8.38 12.67 -7.97
CA ALA A 81 -7.48 13.67 -7.40
C ALA A 81 -6.02 13.20 -7.40
N MET A 82 -5.79 11.91 -7.12
CA MET A 82 -4.46 11.32 -7.21
C MET A 82 -4.01 11.23 -8.67
N GLY A 83 -4.87 10.80 -9.59
CA GLY A 83 -4.53 10.66 -11.00
C GLY A 83 -4.13 11.98 -11.66
N GLU A 84 -4.85 13.07 -11.38
CA GLU A 84 -4.46 14.43 -11.79
C GLU A 84 -3.06 14.79 -11.28
N ARG A 85 -2.80 14.51 -10.01
CA ARG A 85 -1.50 14.76 -9.39
C ARG A 85 -0.38 13.95 -10.03
N LEU A 86 -0.60 12.67 -10.32
CA LEU A 86 0.40 11.81 -10.98
C LEU A 86 0.71 12.32 -12.40
N ARG A 87 -0.31 12.72 -13.16
CA ARG A 87 -0.12 13.32 -14.50
C ARG A 87 0.61 14.65 -14.44
N ALA A 88 0.42 15.45 -13.39
CA ALA A 88 1.19 16.69 -13.18
C ALA A 88 2.67 16.42 -12.88
N ILE A 89 3.00 15.30 -12.23
CA ILE A 89 4.39 14.86 -11.99
C ILE A 89 5.02 14.36 -13.28
N ASN A 90 4.31 13.48 -14.00
CA ASN A 90 4.75 12.85 -15.22
C ASN A 90 3.62 12.88 -16.26
N PRO A 91 3.58 13.86 -17.17
CA PRO A 91 2.58 13.91 -18.25
C PRO A 91 2.57 12.68 -19.18
N GLY A 92 3.66 11.90 -19.20
CA GLY A 92 3.74 10.65 -19.95
C GLY A 92 3.26 9.40 -19.19
N VAL A 93 2.89 9.52 -17.91
CA VAL A 93 2.35 8.38 -17.15
C VAL A 93 0.94 8.05 -17.62
N GLN A 94 0.67 6.77 -17.84
CA GLN A 94 -0.69 6.28 -18.01
C GLN A 94 -1.29 6.03 -16.64
N VAL A 95 -2.37 6.74 -16.30
CA VAL A 95 -3.11 6.50 -15.06
C VAL A 95 -4.45 5.86 -15.38
N GLU A 96 -4.68 4.66 -14.84
CA GLU A 96 -5.96 3.97 -14.92
C GLU A 96 -6.68 4.11 -13.59
N GLU A 97 -7.77 4.88 -13.59
CA GLU A 97 -8.57 5.18 -12.39
C GLU A 97 -9.76 4.23 -12.31
N ILE A 98 -9.72 3.30 -11.36
CA ILE A 98 -10.80 2.33 -11.11
C ILE A 98 -11.55 2.76 -9.86
N MET A 99 -12.68 3.43 -10.07
CA MET A 99 -13.58 3.86 -9.01
C MET A 99 -14.45 2.70 -8.51
N ALA A 100 -13.87 1.81 -7.72
CA ALA A 100 -14.56 0.65 -7.15
C ALA A 100 -13.83 0.12 -5.91
N PHE A 101 -14.54 -0.58 -5.03
CA PHE A 101 -13.88 -1.42 -4.02
C PHE A 101 -13.41 -2.73 -4.63
N TYR A 102 -12.21 -3.16 -4.26
CA TYR A 102 -11.80 -4.55 -4.48
C TYR A 102 -12.56 -5.48 -3.54
N THR A 103 -13.14 -6.54 -4.08
CA THR A 103 -13.94 -7.52 -3.35
C THR A 103 -13.70 -8.93 -3.88
N VAL A 104 -14.11 -9.93 -3.11
CA VAL A 104 -14.03 -11.35 -3.50
C VAL A 104 -14.80 -11.64 -4.79
N SER A 105 -15.88 -10.91 -5.08
CA SER A 105 -16.74 -11.15 -6.24
C SER A 105 -16.32 -10.39 -7.50
N ASN A 106 -15.35 -9.47 -7.43
CA ASN A 106 -14.95 -8.65 -8.58
C ASN A 106 -13.42 -8.60 -8.86
N PRO A 107 -12.66 -9.70 -8.72
CA PRO A 107 -11.21 -9.66 -8.94
C PRO A 107 -10.81 -9.17 -10.34
N GLY A 108 -11.66 -9.39 -11.35
CA GLY A 108 -11.44 -8.89 -12.72
C GLY A 108 -11.26 -7.38 -12.81
N ARG A 109 -11.89 -6.59 -11.92
CA ARG A 109 -11.70 -5.13 -11.89
C ARG A 109 -10.23 -4.73 -11.80
N LEU A 110 -9.43 -5.50 -11.07
CA LEU A 110 -8.00 -5.30 -10.97
C LEU A 110 -7.24 -6.11 -12.02
N PHE A 111 -7.49 -7.42 -12.13
CA PHE A 111 -6.60 -8.28 -12.92
C PHE A 111 -6.77 -8.13 -14.44
N ASP A 112 -7.89 -7.61 -14.92
CA ASP A 112 -8.09 -7.35 -16.35
C ASP A 112 -7.20 -6.20 -16.86
N THR A 113 -6.68 -5.35 -15.96
CA THR A 113 -5.70 -4.30 -16.29
C THR A 113 -4.27 -4.84 -16.41
N ARG A 114 -4.05 -6.13 -16.13
CA ARG A 114 -2.75 -6.81 -16.27
C ARG A 114 -1.60 -6.08 -15.54
N PRO A 115 -1.67 -5.93 -14.21
CA PRO A 115 -0.56 -5.37 -13.46
C PRO A 115 0.64 -6.32 -13.44
N ASP A 116 1.84 -5.78 -13.59
CA ASP A 116 3.10 -6.51 -13.41
C ASP A 116 3.41 -6.70 -11.92
N VAL A 117 3.05 -5.72 -11.09
CA VAL A 117 3.19 -5.76 -9.63
C VAL A 117 1.97 -5.12 -8.98
N VAL A 118 1.53 -5.67 -7.84
CA VAL A 118 0.45 -5.11 -7.02
C VAL A 118 0.98 -4.58 -5.69
N VAL A 119 0.60 -3.36 -5.35
CA VAL A 119 0.80 -2.72 -4.04
C VAL A 119 -0.53 -2.73 -3.29
N ASP A 120 -0.62 -3.56 -2.26
CA ASP A 120 -1.81 -3.76 -1.44
C ASP A 120 -1.78 -2.89 -0.17
N ALA A 121 -2.46 -1.74 -0.25
CA ALA A 121 -2.67 -0.79 0.84
C ALA A 121 -4.12 -0.82 1.38
N ILE A 122 -4.84 -1.94 1.19
CA ILE A 122 -6.19 -2.15 1.73
C ILE A 122 -6.14 -2.27 3.25
N ASP A 123 -7.07 -1.62 3.94
CA ASP A 123 -7.23 -1.65 5.40
C ASP A 123 -8.23 -2.73 5.89
N SER A 124 -9.12 -3.17 5.02
CA SER A 124 -10.16 -4.15 5.30
C SER A 124 -9.66 -5.60 5.11
N MET A 125 -9.81 -6.42 6.16
CA MET A 125 -9.21 -7.77 6.23
C MET A 125 -9.63 -8.72 5.10
N ARG A 126 -10.94 -8.81 4.81
CA ARG A 126 -11.49 -9.76 3.84
C ARG A 126 -11.00 -9.50 2.40
N PRO A 127 -11.15 -8.29 1.83
CA PRO A 127 -10.62 -8.01 0.50
C PRO A 127 -9.08 -8.10 0.45
N LYS A 128 -8.38 -7.70 1.52
CA LYS A 128 -6.93 -7.83 1.61
C LYS A 128 -6.45 -9.28 1.50
N ALA A 129 -7.03 -10.18 2.30
CA ALA A 129 -6.69 -11.60 2.25
C ALA A 129 -6.99 -12.21 0.87
N HIS A 130 -8.12 -11.86 0.27
CA HIS A 130 -8.48 -12.32 -1.06
C HIS A 130 -7.50 -11.84 -2.13
N LEU A 131 -7.12 -10.57 -2.11
CA LEU A 131 -6.18 -9.98 -3.07
C LEU A 131 -4.83 -10.71 -3.02
N ILE A 132 -4.30 -10.91 -1.81
CA ILE A 132 -3.04 -11.62 -1.59
C ILE A 132 -3.12 -13.06 -2.13
N ALA A 133 -4.21 -13.77 -1.85
CA ALA A 133 -4.41 -15.13 -2.33
C ALA A 133 -4.51 -15.21 -3.86
N GLU A 134 -5.22 -14.28 -4.50
CA GLU A 134 -5.34 -14.23 -5.96
C GLU A 134 -4.01 -13.88 -6.64
N CYS A 135 -3.25 -12.92 -6.12
CA CYS A 135 -1.90 -12.62 -6.62
C CYS A 135 -0.98 -13.83 -6.50
N TYR A 136 -0.98 -14.50 -5.34
CA TYR A 136 -0.19 -15.71 -5.12
C TYR A 136 -0.56 -16.82 -6.11
N LYS A 137 -1.85 -17.08 -6.29
CA LYS A 137 -2.37 -18.09 -7.24
C LYS A 137 -2.01 -17.77 -8.69
N ARG A 138 -2.01 -16.50 -9.07
CA ARG A 138 -1.72 -16.04 -10.44
C ARG A 138 -0.23 -15.87 -10.71
N GLY A 139 0.62 -15.98 -9.70
CA GLY A 139 2.05 -15.66 -9.83
C GLY A 139 2.32 -14.18 -10.09
N ILE A 140 1.40 -13.29 -9.72
CA ILE A 140 1.59 -11.83 -9.84
C ILE A 140 2.30 -11.34 -8.57
N PRO A 141 3.50 -10.77 -8.66
CA PRO A 141 4.20 -10.22 -7.51
C PRO A 141 3.37 -9.19 -6.74
N LEU A 142 3.42 -9.27 -5.42
CA LEU A 142 2.65 -8.39 -4.54
C LEU A 142 3.48 -7.92 -3.35
N VAL A 143 3.33 -6.64 -3.03
CA VAL A 143 3.81 -6.00 -1.81
C VAL A 143 2.61 -5.59 -0.97
N THR A 144 2.55 -6.05 0.29
CA THR A 144 1.49 -5.71 1.24
C THR A 144 2.06 -4.95 2.45
N CYS A 145 1.19 -4.53 3.35
CA CYS A 145 1.58 -3.92 4.61
C CYS A 145 0.65 -4.29 5.77
N GLY A 146 1.18 -4.16 6.99
CA GLY A 146 0.42 -4.19 8.23
C GLY A 146 -0.26 -2.87 8.57
N GLY A 147 -0.64 -2.72 9.83
CA GLY A 147 -1.30 -1.53 10.34
C GLY A 147 -0.33 -0.38 10.61
N ALA A 148 -0.45 0.72 9.86
CA ALA A 148 0.34 1.94 10.04
C ALA A 148 -0.22 2.91 11.11
N GLY A 149 -1.47 2.71 11.55
CA GLY A 149 -2.10 3.53 12.58
C GLY A 149 -1.58 3.23 13.99
N GLY A 150 -1.62 4.22 14.87
CA GLY A 150 -1.24 4.11 16.28
C GLY A 150 0.27 4.06 16.49
N ARG A 151 1.06 4.51 15.53
CA ARG A 151 2.52 4.45 15.56
C ARG A 151 3.13 5.83 15.45
N ILE A 152 4.33 6.01 15.99
CA ILE A 152 5.03 7.31 15.96
C ILE A 152 6.50 7.21 15.57
N ASP A 153 7.09 6.01 15.58
CA ASP A 153 8.51 5.82 15.27
C ASP A 153 8.72 5.21 13.89
N ALA A 154 9.15 6.04 12.94
CA ALA A 154 9.46 5.61 11.58
C ALA A 154 10.71 4.71 11.52
N GLY A 155 11.64 4.84 12.49
CA GLY A 155 12.86 4.02 12.56
C GLY A 155 12.58 2.56 12.91
N CYS A 156 11.39 2.25 13.43
CA CYS A 156 10.94 0.89 13.69
C CYS A 156 10.35 0.20 12.44
N ILE A 157 10.09 0.91 11.33
CA ILE A 157 9.46 0.31 10.15
C ILE A 157 10.45 -0.59 9.43
N SER A 158 10.01 -1.79 9.06
CA SER A 158 10.84 -2.81 8.42
C SER A 158 10.06 -3.57 7.34
N VAL A 159 10.79 -4.32 6.50
CA VAL A 159 10.23 -5.19 5.47
C VAL A 159 10.72 -6.61 5.67
N ALA A 160 9.79 -7.56 5.66
CA ALA A 160 10.08 -8.99 5.65
C ALA A 160 9.08 -9.72 4.74
N ASP A 161 9.32 -11.01 4.50
CA ASP A 161 8.27 -11.86 3.93
C ASP A 161 7.03 -11.87 4.85
N LEU A 162 5.83 -11.90 4.28
CA LEU A 162 4.56 -11.90 5.00
C LEU A 162 4.51 -13.00 6.07
N ALA A 163 5.11 -14.18 5.79
CA ALA A 163 5.20 -15.28 6.74
C ALA A 163 6.02 -14.94 8.00
N ARG A 164 6.95 -13.98 7.90
CA ARG A 164 7.86 -13.55 8.98
C ARG A 164 7.52 -12.17 9.55
N SER A 165 6.68 -11.39 8.88
CA SER A 165 6.19 -10.09 9.35
C SER A 165 5.39 -10.19 10.66
N GLY A 166 5.34 -9.12 11.46
CA GLY A 166 4.65 -9.17 12.75
C GLY A 166 4.40 -7.80 13.36
N GLY A 167 4.26 -7.76 14.68
CA GLY A 167 4.12 -6.49 15.40
C GLY A 167 2.72 -5.88 15.42
N ASP A 168 1.73 -6.48 14.76
CA ASP A 168 0.32 -6.11 14.90
C ASP A 168 -0.65 -7.29 14.76
N ASN A 169 -1.88 -7.08 15.27
CA ASN A 169 -2.96 -8.06 15.22
C ASN A 169 -3.51 -8.27 13.81
N MET A 170 -3.39 -7.27 12.94
CA MET A 170 -3.90 -7.34 11.57
C MET A 170 -3.12 -8.40 10.78
N LEU A 171 -1.80 -8.37 10.82
CA LEU A 171 -0.93 -9.36 10.16
C LEU A 171 -1.11 -10.77 10.73
N SER A 172 -1.30 -10.90 12.05
CA SER A 172 -1.58 -12.19 12.68
C SER A 172 -2.91 -12.79 12.21
N GLN A 173 -3.97 -11.98 12.16
CA GLN A 173 -5.27 -12.38 11.63
C GLN A 173 -5.21 -12.68 10.14
N LEU A 174 -4.51 -11.84 9.37
CA LEU A 174 -4.33 -11.99 7.93
C LEU A 174 -3.68 -13.34 7.60
N ARG A 175 -2.56 -13.68 8.25
CA ARG A 175 -1.91 -14.98 8.06
C ARG A 175 -2.81 -16.14 8.45
N LYS A 176 -3.56 -16.01 9.55
CA LYS A 176 -4.53 -17.03 9.98
C LYS A 176 -5.62 -17.25 8.93
N THR A 177 -6.16 -16.18 8.36
CA THR A 177 -7.17 -16.23 7.29
C THR A 177 -6.58 -16.82 6.01
N LEU A 178 -5.41 -16.35 5.55
CA LEU A 178 -4.73 -16.88 4.36
C LEU A 178 -4.44 -18.37 4.47
N ARG A 179 -4.00 -18.85 5.64
CA ARG A 179 -3.82 -20.28 5.90
C ARG A 179 -5.14 -21.05 5.87
N LYS A 180 -6.16 -20.57 6.57
CA LYS A 180 -7.39 -21.33 6.80
C LYS A 180 -8.35 -21.33 5.61
N GLU A 181 -8.51 -20.17 4.97
CA GLU A 181 -9.52 -19.96 3.92
C GLU A 181 -8.95 -20.12 2.51
N TYR A 182 -7.65 -19.83 2.34
CA TYR A 182 -7.00 -19.84 1.02
C TYR A 182 -5.88 -20.88 0.90
N ALA A 183 -5.64 -21.67 1.95
CA ALA A 183 -4.64 -22.74 2.00
C ALA A 183 -3.21 -22.31 1.61
N LEU A 184 -2.86 -21.03 1.82
CA LEU A 184 -1.48 -20.57 1.61
C LEU A 184 -0.55 -21.31 2.60
N PRO A 185 0.68 -21.66 2.18
CA PRO A 185 1.61 -22.44 2.97
C PRO A 185 2.24 -21.59 4.09
N LEU A 186 1.43 -21.19 5.08
CA LEU A 186 1.77 -20.31 6.20
C LEU A 186 1.80 -21.12 7.52
N GLN A 187 2.76 -22.03 7.68
CA GLN A 187 2.85 -22.98 8.81
C GLN A 187 3.72 -22.44 9.97
N ASP A 188 3.71 -23.09 11.14
CA ASP A 188 4.67 -22.75 12.21
C ASP A 188 6.09 -23.11 11.75
N LYS A 189 7.04 -22.15 11.82
CA LYS A 189 8.37 -22.18 11.15
C LYS A 189 8.31 -22.18 9.61
N CYS A 190 7.41 -21.36 9.07
CA CYS A 190 7.16 -21.23 7.65
C CYS A 190 8.41 -20.90 6.79
N PRO A 191 8.59 -21.54 5.62
CA PRO A 191 9.43 -20.98 4.56
C PRO A 191 8.81 -19.66 4.04
N GLU A 192 9.64 -18.80 3.44
CA GLU A 192 9.17 -17.57 2.82
C GLU A 192 8.21 -17.90 1.66
N ILE A 193 7.14 -17.12 1.53
CA ILE A 193 6.13 -17.31 0.47
C ILE A 193 6.32 -16.34 -0.71
N GLY A 194 7.34 -15.49 -0.65
CA GLY A 194 7.68 -14.52 -1.69
C GLY A 194 6.80 -13.28 -1.69
N ILE A 195 6.06 -13.00 -0.61
CA ILE A 195 5.18 -11.83 -0.50
C ILE A 195 5.83 -10.83 0.45
N ARG A 196 6.29 -9.71 -0.08
CA ARG A 196 6.95 -8.66 0.71
C ARG A 196 5.90 -7.92 1.54
N CYS A 197 6.19 -7.72 2.82
CA CYS A 197 5.29 -7.07 3.77
C CYS A 197 6.02 -5.99 4.54
N VAL A 198 5.56 -4.74 4.40
CA VAL A 198 6.01 -3.62 5.24
C VAL A 198 5.25 -3.62 6.56
N TYR A 199 5.96 -3.57 7.68
CA TYR A 199 5.36 -3.62 9.02
C TYR A 199 6.19 -2.82 10.01
N SER A 200 5.67 -2.66 11.23
CA SER A 200 6.46 -2.14 12.34
C SER A 200 6.23 -3.02 13.58
N PRO A 201 7.27 -3.30 14.38
CA PRO A 201 7.17 -4.01 15.65
C PRO A 201 6.79 -3.08 16.81
N GLU A 202 6.71 -1.75 16.61
CA GLU A 202 6.24 -0.79 17.62
C GLU A 202 4.89 -1.24 18.21
N ARG A 203 4.64 -1.04 19.50
CA ARG A 203 3.31 -1.32 20.05
C ARG A 203 2.36 -0.21 19.63
N PRO A 204 1.17 -0.53 19.10
CA PRO A 204 0.22 0.50 18.71
C PRO A 204 -0.29 1.26 19.95
N ARG A 205 -0.50 2.55 19.76
CA ARG A 205 -1.00 3.52 20.72
C ARG A 205 -2.51 3.71 20.56
N PHE A 206 -3.26 3.49 21.62
CA PHE A 206 -4.71 3.55 21.70
C PHE A 206 -5.17 4.86 22.37
N PRO A 207 -6.10 5.60 21.75
CA PRO A 207 -6.66 6.84 22.34
C PRO A 207 -7.72 6.52 23.39
N LYS A 208 -7.59 7.08 24.59
CA LYS A 208 -8.52 6.88 25.71
C LYS A 208 -9.63 7.93 25.75
N CYS A 209 -10.69 7.66 26.50
CA CYS A 209 -11.82 8.58 26.66
C CYS A 209 -11.45 9.88 27.42
N ASP A 210 -10.40 9.84 28.24
CA ASP A 210 -9.85 11.00 28.95
C ASP A 210 -8.92 11.87 28.07
N GLY A 211 -8.78 11.54 26.78
CA GLY A 211 -7.92 12.25 25.83
C GLY A 211 -6.44 11.85 25.89
N THR A 212 -6.05 10.97 26.81
CA THR A 212 -4.68 10.43 26.87
C THR A 212 -4.49 9.29 25.87
N VAL A 213 -3.24 8.84 25.70
CA VAL A 213 -2.87 7.79 24.77
C VAL A 213 -1.98 6.77 25.47
N SER A 214 -2.30 5.47 25.33
CA SER A 214 -1.54 4.37 25.95
C SER A 214 -1.26 3.24 24.96
N CYS A 215 -0.24 2.44 25.24
CA CYS A 215 0.00 1.19 24.50
C CYS A 215 -0.86 0.02 25.02
N GLU A 216 -1.64 0.26 26.08
CA GLU A 216 -2.60 -0.71 26.63
C GLU A 216 -3.98 -0.52 26.00
N ARG A 217 -4.56 -1.63 25.55
CA ARG A 217 -5.89 -1.65 24.95
C ARG A 217 -6.95 -1.82 26.02
N GLU A 218 -7.92 -0.91 26.06
CA GLU A 218 -9.06 -1.01 26.97
C GLU A 218 -10.12 -2.00 26.45
N ALA A 219 -10.89 -2.59 27.35
CA ALA A 219 -11.92 -3.56 27.02
C ALA A 219 -12.99 -2.91 26.11
N GLY A 220 -13.25 -3.52 24.95
CA GLY A 220 -14.24 -3.03 23.98
C GLY A 220 -13.72 -2.03 22.94
N GLN A 221 -12.48 -1.55 23.06
CA GLN A 221 -11.88 -0.61 22.12
C GLN A 221 -11.57 -1.30 20.77
N LYS A 222 -12.19 -0.85 19.66
CA LYS A 222 -11.93 -1.39 18.32
C LYS A 222 -10.60 -0.87 17.76
N GLY A 223 -9.84 -1.74 17.09
CA GLY A 223 -8.67 -1.37 16.30
C GLY A 223 -9.05 -1.12 14.84
N GLY A 224 -8.50 -0.08 14.21
CA GLY A 224 -8.77 0.31 12.82
C GLY A 224 -8.47 1.80 12.58
N ILE A 225 -8.32 2.25 11.33
CA ILE A 225 -8.07 3.67 10.97
C ILE A 225 -9.36 4.29 10.40
N GLY A 226 -10.44 4.25 11.17
CA GLY A 226 -11.73 4.84 10.79
C GLY A 226 -11.84 6.32 11.17
N CYS A 227 -12.61 7.10 10.40
CA CYS A 227 -12.73 8.55 10.55
C CYS A 227 -13.42 9.04 11.85
N ALA A 228 -14.11 8.16 12.60
CA ALA A 228 -14.86 8.53 13.83
C ALA A 228 -14.51 7.69 15.07
N SER A 229 -13.80 6.57 14.90
CA SER A 229 -13.41 5.68 15.99
C SER A 229 -12.26 4.78 15.52
N GLY A 230 -11.07 4.94 16.08
CA GLY A 230 -9.90 4.19 15.65
C GLY A 230 -8.59 4.75 16.15
N PHE A 231 -7.50 4.19 15.62
CA PHE A 231 -6.15 4.66 15.85
C PHE A 231 -5.93 6.06 15.27
N GLY A 232 -5.19 6.89 16.02
CA GLY A 232 -4.54 8.06 15.44
C GLY A 232 -3.51 7.66 14.38
N SER A 233 -3.12 8.59 13.53
CA SER A 233 -2.15 8.35 12.45
C SER A 233 -1.39 9.63 12.13
N ALA A 234 -0.20 9.47 11.55
CA ALA A 234 0.66 10.58 11.17
C ALA A 234 1.32 10.32 9.82
N THR A 235 1.48 11.39 9.04
CA THR A 235 2.07 11.35 7.69
C THR A 235 3.45 10.72 7.67
N HIS A 236 4.35 11.03 8.60
CA HIS A 236 5.71 10.50 8.58
C HIS A 236 5.76 8.98 8.76
N ILE A 237 4.75 8.36 9.38
CA ILE A 237 4.63 6.90 9.46
C ILE A 237 3.98 6.35 8.21
N THR A 238 2.77 6.80 7.92
CA THR A 238 1.95 6.24 6.84
C THR A 238 2.59 6.47 5.46
N GLY A 239 3.24 7.62 5.27
CA GLY A 239 4.07 7.92 4.11
C GLY A 239 5.31 7.04 4.03
N THR A 240 6.02 6.80 5.14
CA THR A 240 7.19 5.88 5.14
C THR A 240 6.77 4.46 4.78
N PHE A 241 5.64 3.97 5.29
CA PHE A 241 5.06 2.70 4.82
C PHE A 241 4.86 2.70 3.30
N GLY A 242 4.25 3.76 2.75
CA GLY A 242 4.04 3.89 1.31
C GLY A 242 5.32 3.92 0.50
N PHE A 243 6.34 4.66 0.99
CA PHE A 243 7.65 4.74 0.34
C PHE A 243 8.39 3.40 0.34
N MET A 244 8.35 2.66 1.46
CA MET A 244 8.95 1.33 1.52
C MET A 244 8.22 0.33 0.62
N MET A 245 6.88 0.40 0.54
CA MET A 245 6.11 -0.44 -0.37
C MET A 245 6.44 -0.16 -1.84
N ALA A 246 6.54 1.13 -2.22
CA ALA A 246 6.96 1.52 -3.55
C ALA A 246 8.38 1.03 -3.84
N GLY A 247 9.32 1.20 -2.90
CA GLY A 247 10.69 0.71 -3.05
C GLY A 247 10.78 -0.80 -3.31
N GLU A 248 9.99 -1.60 -2.60
CA GLU A 248 9.91 -3.04 -2.82
C GLU A 248 9.31 -3.38 -4.20
N ALA A 249 8.28 -2.67 -4.64
CA ALA A 249 7.71 -2.84 -5.98
C ALA A 249 8.72 -2.49 -7.08
N LEU A 250 9.48 -1.40 -6.90
CA LEU A 250 10.55 -1.03 -7.82
C LEU A 250 11.66 -2.08 -7.86
N ASN A 251 12.06 -2.62 -6.70
CA ASN A 251 13.07 -3.68 -6.63
C ASN A 251 12.61 -4.93 -7.38
N ILE A 252 11.35 -5.34 -7.24
CA ILE A 252 10.77 -6.47 -7.99
C ILE A 252 10.88 -6.24 -9.51
N LEU A 253 10.59 -5.02 -9.98
CA LEU A 253 10.61 -4.67 -11.41
C LEU A 253 12.02 -4.50 -12.00
N THR A 254 12.99 -4.16 -11.14
CA THR A 254 14.35 -3.78 -11.56
C THR A 254 15.37 -4.90 -11.35
N GLN A 255 15.07 -5.90 -10.53
CA GLN A 255 15.87 -7.11 -10.44
C GLN A 255 15.86 -7.84 -11.80
N ASP A 256 17.01 -8.40 -12.16
CA ASP A 256 17.06 -9.33 -13.28
C ASP A 256 16.25 -10.57 -12.92
N LEU A 257 15.17 -10.80 -13.67
CA LEU A 257 14.52 -12.11 -13.72
C LEU A 257 15.55 -13.08 -14.32
N ALA A 258 16.38 -13.64 -13.45
CA ALA A 258 17.36 -14.68 -13.80
C ALA A 258 16.66 -15.97 -14.23
#